data_AF-A0A7J9FJX6-F1
#
_entry.id   AF-A0A7J9FJX6-F1
#
_cell.length_a   1.000
_cell.length_b   1.000
_cell.length_c   1.000
_cell.angle_alpha   90.00
_cell.angle_beta   90.00
_cell.angle_gamma   90.00
#
_symmetry.space_group_name_H-M   'P 1'
#
loop_
_entity.id
_entity.type
_entity.pdbx_description
1 polymer ?
#
loop_
_entity_poly.entity_id
_entity_poly.type
_entity_poly.pdbx_seq_one_letter_code
_entity_poly.pdbx_strand_id
1 'polypeptide(L)'
;GTALSLLVKAFPWIRGINFDLPRVVAIAPKSGSIENVGGDMFMPIPNADAAFLMWILHDWDDEECIKILKKNVEKPFQKIKGRL
;
A
#
# COMPACT_ATOMS: atom_id res chain seq x y z
N GLY A 1 0.07 -7.32 7.00
CA GLY A 1 1.55 -7.21 6.94
C GLY A 1 2.31 -8.47 6.52
N THR A 2 1.77 -9.70 6.64
CA THR A 2 2.54 -10.94 6.38
C THR A 2 3.09 -11.05 4.95
N ALA A 3 2.25 -10.83 3.92
CA ALA A 3 2.69 -10.90 2.53
C ALA A 3 3.79 -9.88 2.23
N LEU A 4 3.62 -8.63 2.68
CA LEU A 4 4.64 -7.59 2.52
C LEU A 4 5.94 -7.94 3.27
N SER A 5 5.86 -8.59 4.42
CA SER A 5 7.03 -9.07 5.17
C SER A 5 7.85 -10.09 4.39
N LEU A 6 7.19 -10.97 3.64
CA LEU A 6 7.87 -11.91 2.73
C LEU A 6 8.52 -11.18 1.56
N LEU A 7 7.84 -10.20 0.96
CA LEU A 7 8.38 -9.41 -0.14
C LEU A 7 9.61 -8.62 0.27
N VAL A 8 9.55 -7.89 1.38
CA VAL A 8 10.69 -7.09 1.87
C VAL A 8 11.86 -7.98 2.30
N LYS A 9 11.60 -9.19 2.80
CA LYS A 9 12.65 -10.18 3.08
C LYS A 9 13.33 -10.70 1.81
N ALA A 10 12.56 -10.93 0.75
CA ALA A 10 13.08 -11.39 -0.54
C ALA A 10 13.78 -10.27 -1.33
N PHE A 11 13.35 -9.03 -1.15
CA PHE A 11 13.83 -7.86 -1.86
C PHE A 11 14.20 -6.73 -0.87
N PRO A 12 15.36 -6.79 -0.20
CA PRO A 12 15.70 -5.88 0.90
C PRO A 12 15.82 -4.39 0.54
N TRP A 13 15.87 -4.06 -0.76
CA TRP A 13 15.86 -2.68 -1.24
C TRP A 13 14.46 -2.05 -1.27
N ILE A 14 13.40 -2.85 -1.10
CA ILE A 14 12.02 -2.36 -1.00
C ILE A 14 11.78 -1.84 0.42
N ARG A 15 11.24 -0.62 0.51
CA ARG A 15 10.66 -0.10 1.75
C ARG A 15 9.15 -0.32 1.71
N GLY A 16 8.62 -1.04 2.69
CA GLY A 16 7.21 -1.44 2.70
C GLY A 16 6.32 -0.47 3.46
N ILE A 17 5.11 -0.21 2.94
CA ILE A 17 4.00 0.38 3.69
C ILE A 17 2.90 -0.67 3.81
N ASN A 18 2.61 -1.13 5.03
CA ASN A 18 1.45 -1.97 5.32
C ASN A 18 0.29 -1.05 5.73
N PHE A 19 -0.64 -0.83 4.80
CA PHE A 19 -1.80 0.03 5.00
C PHE A 19 -3.06 -0.80 5.27
N ASP A 20 -3.77 -0.49 6.36
CA ASP A 20 -5.00 -1.18 6.77
C ASP A 20 -5.82 -0.26 7.69
N LEU A 21 -6.99 -0.71 8.15
CA LEU A 21 -7.79 0.02 9.13
C LEU A 21 -6.98 0.27 10.42
N PRO A 22 -7.18 1.41 11.13
CA PRO A 22 -6.43 1.76 12.35
C PRO A 22 -6.40 0.64 13.40
N ARG A 23 -7.54 -0.05 13.58
CA ARG A 23 -7.66 -1.18 14.52
C ARG A 23 -6.79 -2.39 14.15
N VAL A 24 -6.57 -2.63 12.86
CA VAL A 24 -5.78 -3.76 12.35
C VAL A 24 -4.30 -3.46 12.50
N VAL A 25 -3.86 -2.25 12.11
CA VAL A 25 -2.45 -1.86 12.23
C VAL A 25 -2.01 -1.69 13.69
N ALA A 26 -2.93 -1.37 14.61
CA ALA A 26 -2.61 -1.20 16.05
C ALA A 26 -2.03 -2.47 16.69
N ILE A 27 -2.39 -3.65 16.17
CA ILE A 27 -1.91 -4.96 16.65
C ILE A 27 -0.87 -5.59 15.70
N ALA A 28 -0.52 -4.91 14.61
CA ALA A 28 0.42 -5.44 13.64
C ALA A 28 1.85 -5.49 14.23
N PRO A 29 2.62 -6.56 13.99
CA PRO A 29 4.02 -6.61 14.39
C PRO A 29 4.82 -5.45 13.79
N LYS A 30 5.72 -4.87 14.60
CA LYS A 30 6.66 -3.84 14.14
C LYS A 30 7.83 -4.50 13.42
N SER A 31 8.25 -3.91 12.31
CA SER A 31 9.42 -4.32 11.52
C SER A 31 10.16 -3.08 11.05
N GLY A 32 11.49 -3.08 11.08
CA GLY A 32 12.29 -1.91 10.69
C GLY A 32 12.18 -1.53 9.21
N SER A 33 11.79 -2.48 8.36
CA SER A 33 11.67 -2.27 6.91
C SER A 33 10.22 -2.08 6.43
N ILE A 34 9.26 -2.05 7.37
CA ILE A 34 7.82 -1.89 7.08
C ILE A 34 7.21 -0.86 8.01
N GLU A 35 6.62 0.18 7.43
CA GLU A 35 5.79 1.14 8.14
C GLU A 35 4.33 0.64 8.17
N ASN A 36 3.75 0.53 9.36
CA ASN A 36 2.33 0.22 9.51
C ASN A 36 1.53 1.54 9.57
N VAL A 37 0.64 1.77 8.61
CA VAL A 37 -0.12 3.02 8.49
C VAL A 37 -1.62 2.71 8.56
N GLY A 38 -2.30 3.33 9.52
CA GLY A 38 -3.74 3.20 9.69
C GLY A 38 -4.51 4.18 8.81
N GLY A 39 -5.58 3.73 8.15
CA GLY A 39 -6.46 4.62 7.41
C GLY A 39 -7.62 3.90 6.76
N ASP A 40 -8.26 4.57 5.80
CA ASP A 40 -9.36 4.05 5.00
C ASP A 40 -8.95 4.09 3.52
N MET A 41 -9.09 2.98 2.80
CA MET A 41 -8.70 2.88 1.38
C MET A 41 -9.61 3.65 0.42
N PHE A 42 -10.79 4.07 0.88
CA PHE A 42 -11.67 5.00 0.15
C PHE A 42 -11.27 6.48 0.36
N MET A 43 -10.44 6.75 1.37
CA MET A 43 -9.86 8.06 1.68
C MET A 43 -8.47 8.22 1.04
N PRO A 44 -7.82 9.39 1.14
CA PRO A 44 -6.45 9.55 0.65
C PRO A 44 -5.49 8.51 1.25
N ILE A 45 -4.87 7.71 0.37
CA ILE A 45 -3.90 6.69 0.76
C ILE A 45 -2.45 7.20 0.67
N PRO A 46 -1.49 6.57 1.39
CA PRO A 46 -0.07 6.91 1.30
C PRO A 46 0.48 6.91 -0.14
N ASN A 47 1.54 7.68 -0.39
CA ASN A 47 2.27 7.65 -1.66
C ASN A 47 3.21 6.44 -1.69
N ALA A 48 3.20 5.69 -2.78
CA ALA A 48 4.10 4.57 -3.04
C ALA A 48 4.34 4.41 -4.55
N ASP A 49 5.46 3.78 -4.92
CA ASP A 49 5.80 3.51 -6.32
C ASP A 49 4.93 2.41 -6.94
N ALA A 50 4.41 1.51 -6.11
CA ALA A 50 3.49 0.44 -6.51
C ALA A 50 2.52 0.12 -5.37
N ALA A 51 1.31 -0.32 -5.74
CA ALA A 51 0.31 -0.84 -4.83
C ALA A 51 0.10 -2.34 -5.06
N PHE A 52 0.01 -3.11 -3.97
CA PHE A 52 -0.28 -4.54 -4.00
C PHE A 52 -1.57 -4.81 -3.23
N LEU A 53 -2.63 -5.17 -3.95
CA LEU A 53 -3.98 -5.42 -3.41
C LEU A 53 -4.22 -6.93 -3.37
N MET A 54 -3.88 -7.58 -2.26
CA MET A 54 -4.12 -9.02 -2.09
C MET A 54 -5.43 -9.26 -1.37
N TRP A 55 -6.36 -9.97 -2.02
CA TRP A 55 -7.64 -10.37 -1.43
C TRP A 55 -8.48 -9.17 -0.95
N ILE A 56 -8.41 -8.05 -1.67
CA ILE A 56 -9.18 -6.84 -1.34
C ILE A 56 -10.38 -6.69 -2.27
N LEU A 57 -10.16 -6.71 -3.59
CA LEU A 57 -11.21 -6.35 -4.55
C LEU A 57 -12.40 -7.32 -4.59
N HIS A 58 -12.26 -8.55 -4.11
CA HIS A 58 -13.39 -9.51 -4.11
C HIS A 58 -14.43 -9.26 -3.01
N ASP A 59 -14.13 -8.38 -2.05
CA ASP A 59 -15.05 -8.01 -0.97
C ASP A 59 -16.06 -6.92 -1.38
N TRP A 60 -15.86 -6.30 -2.54
CA TRP A 60 -16.54 -5.07 -2.93
C TRP A 60 -17.24 -5.21 -4.28
N ASP A 61 -18.26 -4.37 -4.50
CA ASP A 61 -18.91 -4.30 -5.80
C ASP A 61 -18.02 -3.58 -6.85
N ASP A 62 -18.51 -3.56 -8.10
CA ASP A 62 -17.77 -2.96 -9.21
C ASP A 62 -17.51 -1.46 -9.01
N GLU A 63 -18.45 -0.70 -8.44
CA GLU A 63 -18.31 0.74 -8.23
C GLU A 63 -17.24 1.04 -7.17
N GLU A 64 -17.25 0.27 -6.09
CA GLU A 64 -16.28 0.34 -5.01
C GLU A 64 -14.89 -0.12 -5.47
N CYS A 65 -14.80 -1.19 -6.26
CA CYS A 65 -13.56 -1.63 -6.88
C CYS A 65 -12.94 -0.53 -7.74
N ILE A 66 -13.73 0.15 -8.57
CA ILE A 66 -13.26 1.25 -9.41
C ILE A 66 -12.75 2.42 -8.54
N LYS A 67 -13.44 2.75 -7.45
CA LYS A 67 -12.99 3.80 -6.51
C LYS A 67 -11.64 3.44 -5.88
N ILE A 68 -11.50 2.21 -5.40
CA ILE A 68 -10.24 1.69 -4.82
C ILE A 68 -9.11 1.77 -5.85
N LEU A 69 -9.35 1.27 -7.07
CA LEU A 69 -8.33 1.24 -8.13
C LEU A 69 -7.90 2.64 -8.54
N LYS A 70 -8.83 3.57 -8.76
CA LYS A 70 -8.49 4.96 -9.11
C LYS A 70 -7.60 5.62 -8.05
N LYS A 71 -7.90 5.40 -6.76
CA LYS A 71 -7.07 5.93 -5.66
C LYS A 71 -5.66 5.34 -5.62
N ASN A 72 -5.49 4.08 -6.04
CA ASN A 72 -4.19 3.40 -6.08
C ASN A 72 -3.39 3.67 -7.36
N VAL A 73 -4.05 3.91 -8.50
CA VAL A 73 -3.41 3.98 -9.84
C VAL A 73 -3.19 5.41 -10.33
N GLU A 74 -4.01 6.39 -9.93
CA GLU A 74 -4.01 7.73 -10.55
C GLU A 74 -2.89 8.67 -10.08
N LYS A 75 -1.89 8.20 -9.32
CA LYS A 75 -0.74 9.06 -8.98
C LYS A 75 0.23 9.12 -10.17
N PRO A 76 0.46 10.29 -10.79
CA PRO A 76 1.39 10.40 -11.89
C PRO A 76 2.81 10.06 -11.41
N PHE A 77 3.49 9.20 -12.16
CA PHE A 77 4.92 8.93 -12.02
C PHE A 77 5.64 10.29 -11.95
N GLN A 78 6.23 10.62 -10.80
CA GLN A 78 7.08 11.81 -10.68
C GLN A 78 8.28 11.56 -11.61
N LYS A 79 8.36 12.29 -12.73
CA LYS A 79 9.54 12.23 -13.61
C LYS A 79 10.78 12.42 -12.75
N ILE A 80 11.69 11.45 -12.77
CA ILE A 80 13.02 11.59 -12.20
C ILE A 80 13.66 12.80 -12.91
N LYS A 81 13.81 13.93 -12.21
CA LYS A 81 14.64 15.05 -12.67
C LYS A 81 16.10 14.63 -12.54
N GLY A 82 16.58 13.86 -13.50
CA GLY A 82 18.00 13.59 -13.68
C GLY A 82 18.69 14.84 -14.23
N ARG A 83 19.51 15.47 -13.40
CA ARG A 83 20.63 16.31 -13.84
C ARG A 83 21.62 15.41 -14.58
N LEU A 84 21.94 15.75 -15.83
CA LEU A 84 23.26 15.49 -16.40
C LEU A 84 24.16 16.66 -16.00
#